data_AF-A0AA37HQE5-F1
#
_entry.id   AF-A0AA37HQE5-F1
#
_cell.length_a   1.000
_cell.length_b   1.000
_cell.length_c   1.000
_cell.angle_alpha   90.00
_cell.angle_beta   90.00
_cell.angle_gamma   90.00
#
_symmetry.space_group_name_H-M   'P 1'
#
loop_
_entity.id
_entity.type
_entity.pdbx_description
1 polymer ?
#
loop_
_entity_poly.entity_id
_entity_poly.type
_entity_poly.pdbx_seq_one_letter_code
_entity_poly.pdbx_strand_id
1 'polypeptide(L)' 'MDHKVEGPKVEYRPLTPEEEARRRKRSVAIALALGAMVLLFFVLTIAKLGPQIMSRPL' A
#
# COMPACT_ATOMS: atom_id res chain seq x y z
N MET A 1 -4.17 47.98 -13.33
CA MET A 1 -3.29 47.09 -14.11
C MET A 1 -3.18 45.78 -13.36
N ASP A 2 -4.20 44.95 -13.50
CA ASP A 2 -4.48 43.81 -12.63
C ASP A 2 -4.46 42.57 -13.54
N HIS A 3 -3.25 42.11 -13.84
CA HIS A 3 -3.05 40.84 -14.52
C HIS A 3 -3.41 39.72 -13.53
N LYS A 4 -4.67 39.29 -13.58
CA LYS A 4 -5.12 38.06 -12.93
C LYS A 4 -4.51 36.91 -13.72
N VAL A 5 -3.38 36.41 -13.26
CA VAL A 5 -2.70 35.24 -13.81
C VAL A 5 -3.64 34.05 -13.61
N GLU A 6 -4.46 33.72 -14.62
CA GLU A 6 -5.14 32.43 -14.65
C GLU A 6 -4.05 31.36 -14.71
N GLY A 7 -3.86 30.65 -13.60
CA GLY A 7 -2.99 29.49 -13.57
C GLY A 7 -3.43 28.47 -14.62
N PRO A 8 -2.51 27.67 -15.17
CA PRO A 8 -2.83 26.70 -16.22
C PRO A 8 -4.00 25.82 -15.77
N LYS A 9 -5.10 25.88 -16.53
CA LYS A 9 -6.29 25.05 -16.30
C LYS A 9 -5.92 23.61 -16.64
N VAL A 10 -5.54 22.84 -15.62
CA VAL A 10 -5.24 21.42 -15.78
C VAL A 10 -6.58 20.70 -15.97
N GLU A 11 -6.92 20.44 -17.23
CA GLU A 11 -8.12 19.70 -17.59
C GLU A 11 -7.93 18.22 -17.22
N TYR A 12 -8.63 17.77 -16.19
CA TYR A 12 -8.60 16.37 -15.77
C TYR A 12 -9.41 15.53 -16.74
N ARG A 13 -8.73 14.83 -17.65
CA ARG A 13 -9.38 13.82 -18.49
C ARG A 13 -9.55 12.50 -17.73
N PRO A 14 -10.66 11.76 -17.95
CA PRO A 14 -10.80 10.42 -17.41
C PRO A 14 -9.69 9.50 -17.95
N LEU A 15 -9.27 8.55 -17.11
CA LEU A 15 -8.25 7.56 -17.47
C LEU A 15 -8.74 6.69 -18.63
N THR A 16 -7.83 6.35 -19.54
CA THR A 16 -8.14 5.30 -20.51
C THR A 16 -8.19 3.94 -19.81
N PRO A 17 -8.90 2.94 -20.38
CA PRO A 17 -8.93 1.59 -19.83
C PRO A 17 -7.52 0.98 -19.62
N GLU A 18 -6.57 1.30 -20.50
CA GLU A 18 -5.18 0.84 -20.40
C GLU A 18 -4.42 1.47 -19.22
N GLU A 19 -4.63 2.76 -18.97
CA GLU A 19 -4.05 3.48 -17.84
C GLU A 19 -4.60 2.95 -16.52
N GLU A 20 -5.91 2.69 -16.47
CA GLU A 20 -6.57 2.11 -15.30
C GLU A 20 -6.06 0.69 -15.02
N ALA A 21 -5.93 -0.16 -16.05
CA ALA A 21 -5.40 -1.51 -15.91
C ALA A 21 -3.95 -1.51 -15.37
N ARG A 22 -3.11 -0.58 -15.84
CA ARG A 22 -1.74 -0.40 -15.35
C ARG A 22 -1.71 0.03 -13.89
N ARG A 23 -2.62 0.93 -13.49
CA ARG A 23 -2.77 1.36 -12.09
C ARG A 23 -3.21 0.20 -11.20
N ARG A 24 -4.21 -0.57 -11.62
CA ARG A 24 -4.70 -1.76 -10.90
C ARG A 24 -3.58 -2.78 -10.66
N LYS A 25 -2.76 -3.07 -11.66
CA LYS A 25 -1.60 -3.97 -11.52
C LYS A 25 -0.63 -3.50 -10.42
N ARG A 26 -0.31 -2.20 -10.38
CA ARG A 26 0.56 -1.62 -9.33
C ARG A 26 -0.07 -1.73 -7.95
N SER A 27 -1.36 -1.40 -7.82
CA SER A 27 -2.09 -1.52 -6.56
C SER A 27 -2.12 -2.96 -6.05
N VAL A 28 -2.33 -3.94 -6.93
CA VAL A 28 -2.29 -5.36 -6.58
C VAL A 28 -0.90 -5.77 -6.11
N ALA A 29 0.16 -5.37 -6.82
CA ALA A 29 1.53 -5.66 -6.41
C ALA A 29 1.85 -5.11 -5.01
N ILE A 30 1.43 -3.88 -4.73
CA ILE A 30 1.59 -3.26 -3.40
C ILE A 30 0.79 -4.03 -2.35
N ALA A 31 -0.47 -4.36 -2.62
CA ALA A 31 -1.31 -5.12 -1.69
C ALA A 31 -0.71 -6.49 -1.36
N LEU A 32 -0.20 -7.20 -2.37
CA LEU A 32 0.48 -8.48 -2.19
C LEU A 32 1.77 -8.33 -1.36
N ALA A 33 2.58 -7.30 -1.64
CA ALA A 33 3.81 -7.06 -0.88
C ALA A 33 3.53 -6.73 0.58
N LEU A 34 2.57 -5.84 0.85
CA LEU A 34 2.17 -5.48 2.21
C LEU A 34 1.55 -6.67 2.95
N GLY A 35 0.67 -7.42 2.29
CA GLY A 35 0.05 -8.63 2.86
C GLY A 35 1.09 -9.68 3.22
N ALA A 36 2.05 -9.95 2.31
CA ALA A 36 3.15 -10.88 2.57
C ALA A 36 4.02 -10.42 3.75
N MET A 37 4.36 -9.13 3.82
CA MET A 37 5.16 -8.57 4.91
C MET A 37 4.47 -8.73 6.27
N VAL A 38 3.18 -8.43 6.37
CA VAL A 38 2.39 -8.63 7.61
C VAL A 38 2.33 -10.11 7.99
N LEU A 39 2.07 -10.99 7.02
CA LEU A 39 2.02 -12.44 7.24
C LEU A 39 3.34 -12.97 7.80
N LEU A 40 4.48 -12.54 7.25
CA LEU A 40 5.79 -12.93 7.76
C LEU A 40 5.97 -12.54 9.22
N PHE A 41 5.65 -11.30 9.59
CA PHE A 41 5.74 -10.86 10.98
C PHE A 41 4.79 -11.63 11.89
N PHE A 42 3.56 -11.91 11.44
CA PHE A 42 2.58 -12.64 12.23
C PHE A 42 3.01 -14.10 12.48
N VAL A 43 3.49 -14.78 11.43
CA VAL A 43 4.01 -16.15 11.54
C VAL A 43 5.21 -16.18 12.49
N LEU A 44 6.16 -15.25 12.34
CA LEU A 44 7.32 -15.16 13.24
C LEU A 44 6.92 -14.85 14.68
N THR A 45 5.89 -14.02 14.88
CA THR A 45 5.35 -13.71 16.21
C THR A 45 4.86 -14.98 16.89
N ILE A 46 4.00 -15.76 16.21
CA ILE A 46 3.48 -17.00 16.79
C ILE A 46 4.61 -18.02 16.99
N ALA A 47 5.47 -18.21 15.99
CA ALA A 47 6.49 -19.25 16.03
C ALA A 47 7.63 -18.97 17.05
N LYS A 48 8.03 -17.70 17.21
CA LYS A 48 9.16 -17.33 18.07
C LYS A 48 8.73 -16.77 19.42
N LEU A 49 7.74 -15.87 19.45
CA LEU A 49 7.29 -15.26 20.70
C LEU A 49 6.30 -16.16 21.43
N GLY A 50 5.46 -16.91 20.72
CA GLY A 50 4.46 -17.81 21.30
C GLY A 50 5.03 -18.87 22.28
N PRO A 51 6.07 -19.64 21.93
CA PRO A 51 6.65 -20.61 22.86
C PRO A 51 7.38 -19.96 24.04
N GLN A 52 7.99 -18.79 23.84
CA GLN A 52 8.71 -18.07 24.91
C GLN A 52 7.76 -17.57 26.01
N ILE A 53 6.56 -17.10 25.65
CA ILE A 53 5.57 -16.69 26.66
C ILE A 53 4.99 -17.88 27.44
N MET A 54 4.91 -19.06 26.83
CA MET A 54 4.42 -20.26 27.51
C MET A 54 5.49 -20.91 28.42
N SER A 55 6.77 -20.63 28.15
CA SER A 55 7.93 -21.20 28.86
C SER A 55 8.47 -20.27 29.96
N ARG A 56 7.60 -19.51 30.63
CA ARG A 56 8.03 -18.59 31.69
C ARG A 56 7.91 -19.28 33.07
N PRO A 57 8.98 -19.29 33.89
CA PRO A 57 8.89 -19.82 35.26
C PRO A 57 7.91 -18.98 36.09
N LEU A 58 7.13 -19.65 36.95
CA LEU A 58 6.25 -19.03 37.95
C LEU A 58 7.06 -18.35 39.06
#